data_AF-A0A914VB39-F1
#
_entry.id   AF-A0A914VB39-F1
#
_cell.length_a   1.000
_cell.length_b   1.000
_cell.length_c   1.000
_cell.angle_alpha   90.00
_cell.angle_beta   90.00
_cell.angle_gamma   90.00
#
_symmetry.space_group_name_H-M   'P 1'
#
loop_
_entity.id
_entity.type
_entity.pdbx_description
1 polymer ?
#
loop_
_entity_poly.entity_id
_entity_poly.type
_entity_poly.pdbx_seq_one_letter_code
_entity_poly.pdbx_strand_id
1 'polypeptide(L)'
;MLKRLATGDWFTSRTSACGLFSVAYARVSPALKGELRNLFRSLCRDDTPMVRRAAASKLGEFAKVVEQDFLKDELMSMFNDLACDE
;
A
#
# COMPACT_ATOMS: atom_id res chain seq x y z
N MET A 1 -0.11 -9.97 11.37
CA MET A 1 1.29 -9.89 10.90
C MET A 1 1.50 -8.72 9.95
N LEU A 2 0.75 -8.60 8.84
CA LEU A 2 0.89 -7.51 7.86
C LEU A 2 0.82 -6.10 8.49
N LYS A 3 -0.21 -5.83 9.31
CA LYS A 3 -0.34 -4.57 10.04
C LYS A 3 0.89 -4.24 10.89
N ARG A 4 1.38 -5.22 11.66
CA ARG A 4 2.61 -5.11 12.46
C ARG A 4 3.84 -4.73 11.62
N LEU A 5 3.94 -5.26 10.40
CA LEU A 5 5.06 -4.93 9.51
C LEU A 5 4.92 -3.52 8.94
N ALA A 6 3.70 -3.16 8.49
CA ALA A 6 3.38 -1.87 7.88
C ALA A 6 3.49 -0.69 8.86
N THR A 7 3.27 -0.93 10.15
CA THR A 7 3.41 0.09 11.21
C THR A 7 4.67 -0.11 12.07
N GLY A 8 5.64 -0.89 11.60
CA GLY A 8 6.87 -1.14 12.35
C GLY A 8 7.79 0.08 12.35
N ASP A 9 8.54 0.29 13.43
CA ASP A 9 9.45 1.43 13.59
C ASP A 9 10.55 1.46 12.52
N TRP A 10 11.03 0.29 12.12
CA TRP A 10 12.10 0.15 11.14
C TRP A 10 11.56 0.20 9.70
N PHE A 11 12.18 1.03 8.86
CA PHE A 11 11.80 1.15 7.44
C PHE A 11 11.91 -0.19 6.68
N THR A 12 12.81 -1.08 7.10
CA THR A 12 12.98 -2.42 6.52
C THR A 12 11.75 -3.29 6.73
N SER A 13 11.09 -3.16 7.89
CA SER A 13 9.81 -3.81 8.19
C SER A 13 8.70 -3.29 7.28
N ARG A 14 8.59 -1.98 7.14
CA ARG A 14 7.56 -1.32 6.30
C ARG A 14 7.76 -1.59 4.81
N THR A 15 9.02 -1.61 4.36
CA THR A 15 9.41 -2.03 3.00
C THR A 15 8.96 -3.46 2.72
N SER A 16 9.20 -4.38 3.67
CA SER A 16 8.78 -5.78 3.55
C SER A 16 7.26 -5.93 3.49
N ALA A 17 6.51 -5.08 4.20
CA ALA A 17 5.06 -5.10 4.18
C ALA A 17 4.46 -4.82 2.79
N CYS A 18 5.08 -3.94 2.00
CA CYS A 18 4.57 -3.51 0.69
C CYS A 18 4.27 -4.69 -0.26
N GLY A 19 5.10 -5.73 -0.23
CA GLY A 19 4.95 -6.93 -1.08
C GLY A 19 3.87 -7.91 -0.66
N LEU A 20 3.20 -7.69 0.48
CA LEU A 20 2.23 -8.63 1.04
C LEU A 20 0.77 -8.18 0.85
N PHE A 21 0.53 -6.93 0.43
CA PHE A 21 -0.81 -6.36 0.32
C PHE A 21 -1.65 -7.06 -0.76
N SER A 22 -1.12 -7.27 -1.96
CA SER A 22 -1.83 -7.93 -3.07
C SER A 22 -2.36 -9.31 -2.68
N VAL A 23 -1.51 -10.10 -2.04
CA VAL A 23 -1.78 -11.49 -1.62
C VAL A 23 -2.80 -11.54 -0.48
N ALA A 24 -2.72 -10.62 0.48
CA ALA A 24 -3.65 -10.58 1.60
C ALA A 24 -5.03 -10.04 1.19
N TYR A 25 -5.07 -9.01 0.34
CA TYR A 25 -6.29 -8.27 0.00
C TYR A 25 -7.38 -9.16 -0.61
N ALA A 26 -7.00 -10.08 -1.50
CA ALA A 26 -7.94 -10.98 -2.16
C ALA A 26 -8.64 -11.97 -1.20
N ARG A 27 -8.14 -12.16 0.02
CA ARG A 27 -8.57 -13.22 0.94
C ARG A 27 -9.22 -12.72 2.24
N VAL A 28 -9.35 -11.41 2.40
CA VAL A 28 -9.87 -10.80 3.64
C VAL A 28 -11.29 -10.26 3.45
N SER A 29 -11.98 -10.05 4.57
CA SER A 29 -13.32 -9.48 4.57
C SER A 29 -13.35 -8.04 4.04
N PRO A 30 -14.49 -7.53 3.54
CA PRO A 30 -14.62 -6.16 3.06
C PRO A 30 -14.18 -5.10 4.08
N ALA A 31 -14.44 -5.32 5.38
CA ALA A 31 -14.00 -4.41 6.44
C ALA A 31 -12.46 -4.31 6.51
N LEU A 32 -11.78 -5.46 6.42
CA LEU A 32 -10.32 -5.52 6.41
C LEU A 32 -9.71 -4.97 5.12
N LYS A 33 -10.39 -5.11 3.97
CA LYS A 33 -9.95 -4.50 2.71
C LYS A 33 -9.80 -2.99 2.83
N GLY A 34 -10.78 -2.31 3.44
CA GLY A 34 -10.69 -0.86 3.70
C GLY A 34 -9.48 -0.48 4.56
N GLU A 35 -9.22 -1.25 5.63
CA GLU A 35 -8.04 -1.05 6.47
C GLU A 35 -6.73 -1.24 5.70
N LEU A 36 -6.64 -2.27 4.84
CA LEU A 36 -5.45 -2.52 4.02
C LEU A 36 -5.19 -1.40 3.01
N ARG A 37 -6.24 -0.83 2.37
CA ARG A 37 -6.05 0.31 1.47
C ARG A 37 -5.51 1.54 2.22
N ASN A 38 -6.03 1.79 3.42
CA ASN A 38 -5.54 2.89 4.26
C ASN A 38 -4.08 2.69 4.68
N LEU A 39 -3.70 1.48 5.11
CA LEU A 39 -2.31 1.17 5.45
C LEU A 39 -1.37 1.32 4.25
N PHE A 40 -1.79 0.86 3.06
CA PHE A 40 -0.99 1.00 1.86
C PHE A 40 -0.82 2.48 1.46
N ARG A 41 -1.88 3.28 1.59
CA ARG A 41 -1.80 4.74 1.40
C ARG A 41 -0.78 5.38 2.33
N SER A 42 -0.76 5.00 3.61
CA SER A 42 0.24 5.49 4.57
C SER A 42 1.67 5.14 4.13
N LEU A 43 1.90 3.94 3.60
CA LEU A 43 3.21 3.54 3.08
C LEU A 43 3.62 4.32 1.82
N CYS A 44 2.67 4.73 0.98
CA CYS A 44 2.94 5.59 -0.17
C CYS A 44 3.38 7.01 0.25
N ARG A 45 3.01 7.44 1.46
CA ARG A 45 3.34 8.75 2.03
C ARG A 45 4.34 8.65 3.20
N ASP A 46 5.10 7.57 3.27
CA ASP A 46 6.06 7.34 4.35
C ASP A 46 7.20 8.37 4.30
N ASP A 47 7.64 8.86 5.46
CA ASP A 47 8.74 9.81 5.55
C ASP A 47 10.06 9.23 4.99
N THR A 48 10.20 7.89 4.96
CA THR A 48 11.40 7.23 4.46
C THR A 48 11.31 6.94 2.95
N PRO A 49 12.21 7.50 2.11
CA PRO A 49 12.17 7.31 0.65
C PRO A 49 12.21 5.83 0.21
N MET A 50 12.92 4.99 0.95
CA MET A 50 13.01 3.55 0.67
C MET A 50 11.64 2.86 0.74
N VAL A 51 10.76 3.30 1.66
CA VAL A 51 9.42 2.74 1.82
C VAL A 51 8.51 3.21 0.69
N ARG A 52 8.54 4.50 0.35
CA ARG A 52 7.76 5.05 -0.77
C ARG A 52 8.13 4.39 -2.10
N ARG A 53 9.42 4.22 -2.36
CA ARG A 53 9.92 3.47 -3.54
C ARG A 53 9.40 2.03 -3.58
N ALA A 54 9.39 1.35 -2.43
CA ALA A 54 8.88 -0.01 -2.35
C ALA A 54 7.37 -0.07 -2.59
N ALA A 55 6.60 0.85 -2.01
CA ALA A 55 5.16 0.97 -2.25
C ALA A 55 4.86 1.23 -3.73
N ALA A 56 5.56 2.18 -4.37
CA ALA A 56 5.44 2.47 -5.79
C ALA A 56 5.69 1.22 -6.67
N SER A 57 6.73 0.44 -6.36
CA SER A 57 7.04 -0.80 -7.09
C SER A 57 5.96 -1.88 -6.98
N LYS A 58 5.11 -1.81 -5.95
CA LYS A 58 4.03 -2.77 -5.67
C LYS A 58 2.64 -2.25 -5.96
N LEU A 59 2.48 -0.96 -6.23
CA LEU A 59 1.21 -0.31 -6.51
C LEU A 59 0.48 -0.97 -7.71
N GLY A 60 1.20 -1.27 -8.79
CA GLY A 60 0.61 -1.91 -9.97
C GLY A 60 0.13 -3.35 -9.72
N GLU A 61 0.81 -4.11 -8.87
CA GLU A 61 0.36 -5.46 -8.48
C GLU A 61 -0.86 -5.37 -7.57
N PHE A 62 -0.86 -4.42 -6.64
CA PHE A 62 -1.98 -4.18 -5.75
C PHE A 62 -3.24 -3.71 -6.51
N ALA A 63 -3.07 -2.83 -7.50
CA ALA A 63 -4.16 -2.36 -8.36
C ALA A 63 -4.90 -3.49 -9.08
N LYS A 64 -4.23 -4.60 -9.41
CA LYS A 64 -4.87 -5.74 -10.09
C LYS A 64 -5.88 -6.50 -9.22
N VAL A 65 -5.80 -6.35 -7.90
CA VAL A 65 -6.65 -7.11 -6.94
C VAL A 65 -7.64 -6.22 -6.19
N VAL A 66 -7.56 -4.89 -6.36
CA VAL A 66 -8.49 -3.93 -5.76
C VAL A 66 -9.71 -3.76 -6.68
N GLU A 67 -10.90 -3.65 -6.08
CA GLU A 67 -12.15 -3.46 -6.80
C GLU A 67 -12.17 -2.12 -7.56
N GLN A 68 -12.82 -2.09 -8.72
CA GLN A 68 -12.82 -0.94 -9.63
C GLN A 68 -13.29 0.36 -8.96
N ASP A 69 -14.25 0.26 -8.04
CA ASP A 69 -14.79 1.41 -7.29
C ASP A 69 -13.70 2.16 -6.52
N PHE A 70 -12.67 1.46 -6.02
CA PHE A 70 -11.59 2.07 -5.27
C PHE A 70 -10.36 2.41 -6.13
N LEU A 71 -10.30 1.94 -7.38
CA LEU A 71 -9.15 2.22 -8.25
C LEU A 71 -9.03 3.70 -8.59
N LYS A 72 -10.16 4.32 -8.98
CA LYS A 72 -10.18 5.72 -9.42
C LYS A 72 -10.05 6.71 -8.28
N ASP A 73 -10.69 6.43 -7.15
CA ASP A 73 -10.76 7.41 -6.06
C ASP A 73 -9.56 7.27 -5.11
N GLU A 74 -9.11 6.04 -4.88
CA GLU A 74 -8.06 5.77 -3.89
C GLU A 74 -6.70 5.55 -4.55
N LEU A 75 -6.58 4.58 -5.47
CA LEU A 75 -5.28 4.18 -6.01
C LEU A 75 -4.71 5.21 -7.00
N MET A 76 -5.53 5.90 -7.79
CA MET A 76 -5.04 7.00 -8.63
C MET A 76 -4.48 8.15 -7.81
N SER A 77 -5.06 8.46 -6.64
CA SER A 77 -4.47 9.46 -5.73
C SER A 77 -3.10 9.00 -5.25
N MET A 78 -2.94 7.74 -4.84
CA MET A 78 -1.63 7.22 -4.42
C MET A 78 -0.61 7.23 -5.57
N PHE A 79 -1.05 6.92 -6.80
CA PHE A 79 -0.21 7.01 -7.98
C PHE A 79 0.29 8.43 -8.22
N ASN A 80 -0.61 9.42 -8.18
CA ASN A 80 -0.23 10.82 -8.37
C ASN A 80 0.72 11.32 -7.28
N ASP A 81 0.46 10.97 -6.02
CA ASP A 81 1.34 11.31 -4.90
C ASP A 81 2.78 10.79 -5.15
N LEU A 82 2.90 9.53 -5.59
CA LEU A 82 4.20 8.90 -5.86
C LEU A 82 4.84 9.33 -7.20
N ALA A 83 4.04 9.75 -8.18
CA ALA A 83 4.53 10.23 -9.48
C ALA A 83 5.15 11.63 -9.37
N CYS A 84 4.71 12.41 -8.38
CA CYS A 84 5.23 13.73 -8.05
C CYS A 84 6.15 13.71 -6.81
N ASP A 85 6.63 12.53 -6.39
CA ASP A 85 7.54 12.38 -5.25
C ASP A 85 8.88 13.10 -5.53
N GLU A 86 9.39 13.85 -4.54
CA GLU A 86 10.67 14.58 -4.61
C GLU A 86 11.90 13.66 -4.52
#